data_AF-K6YVS0-F1
#
_entry.id   AF-K6YVS0-F1
#
_cell.length_a   1.000
_cell.length_b   1.000
_cell.length_c   1.000
_cell.angle_alpha   90.00
_cell.angle_beta   90.00
_cell.angle_gamma   90.00
#
_symmetry.space_group_name_H-M   'P 1'
#
loop_
_entity.id
_entity.type
_entity.pdbx_description
1 polymer ?
#
loop_
_entity_poly.entity_id
_entity_poly.type
_entity_poly.pdbx_seq_one_letter_code
_entity_poly.pdbx_strand_id
1 'polypeptide(L)'
;MKSLGNETFTPSDQKGKEDPKTYTVKALNSLQLTEVYADGAKMVEGGVGLNFKGIMLCLKYGLIDTDISKISSLHHAELGKFIFSKASLLEEERKNS
;
A
#
# COMPACT_ATOMS: atom_id res chain seq x y z
N MET A 1 -20.31 -3.07 7.56
CA MET A 1 -18.87 -2.90 7.27
C MET A 1 -18.49 -3.81 6.11
N LYS A 2 -18.19 -3.26 4.92
CA LYS A 2 -17.55 -4.06 3.87
C LYS A 2 -16.07 -4.17 4.25
N SER A 3 -15.63 -5.36 4.64
CA SER A 3 -14.20 -5.67 4.67
C SER A 3 -13.67 -5.46 3.25
N LEU A 4 -12.84 -4.43 3.03
CA LEU A 4 -12.02 -4.34 1.82
C LEU A 4 -11.04 -5.52 1.87
N GLY A 5 -11.48 -6.67 1.36
CA GLY A 5 -10.72 -7.92 1.32
C GLY A 5 -9.43 -7.77 0.52
N ASN A 6 -8.69 -8.87 0.42
CA ASN A 6 -7.47 -8.90 -0.38
C ASN A 6 -7.77 -8.47 -1.82
N GLU A 7 -6.92 -7.61 -2.38
CA GLU A 7 -7.04 -7.12 -3.76
C GLU A 7 -5.80 -7.49 -4.56
N THR A 8 -5.99 -7.73 -5.85
CA THR A 8 -4.89 -7.92 -6.78
C THR A 8 -4.46 -6.59 -7.35
N PHE A 9 -3.20 -6.23 -7.17
CA PHE A 9 -2.57 -5.06 -7.75
C PHE A 9 -1.66 -5.46 -8.91
N THR A 10 -1.84 -4.80 -10.05
CA THR A 10 -0.97 -4.94 -11.22
C THR A 10 -0.23 -3.61 -11.44
N PRO A 11 1.11 -3.58 -11.33
CA PRO A 11 1.90 -2.39 -11.63
C PRO A 11 1.63 -1.88 -13.04
N SER A 12 1.81 -0.58 -13.22
CA SER A 12 1.43 0.13 -14.44
C SER A 12 2.15 -0.41 -15.67
N ASP A 13 3.42 -0.78 -15.56
CA ASP A 13 4.23 -1.36 -16.63
C ASP A 13 3.88 -2.84 -16.95
N GLN A 14 3.07 -3.49 -16.12
CA GLN A 14 2.62 -4.87 -16.31
C GLN A 14 1.22 -4.95 -16.93
N LYS A 15 0.47 -3.85 -16.94
CA LYS A 15 -0.89 -3.83 -17.52
C LYS A 15 -0.83 -4.13 -19.02
N GLY A 16 -1.66 -5.08 -19.47
CA GLY A 16 -1.76 -5.46 -20.88
C GLY A 16 -0.69 -6.44 -21.39
N LYS A 17 0.20 -6.92 -20.52
CA LYS A 17 1.09 -8.05 -20.84
C LYS A 17 0.32 -9.37 -20.84
N GLU A 18 0.79 -10.31 -21.64
CA GLU A 18 0.21 -11.67 -21.76
C GLU A 18 0.26 -12.43 -20.42
N ASP A 19 1.37 -12.29 -19.69
CA ASP A 19 1.53 -12.80 -18.32
C ASP A 19 2.00 -11.68 -17.39
N PRO A 20 1.06 -10.89 -16.83
CA PRO A 20 1.40 -9.71 -16.04
C PRO A 20 1.82 -10.11 -14.62
N LYS A 21 2.92 -9.51 -14.13
CA LYS A 21 3.26 -9.65 -12.70
C LYS A 21 2.20 -8.94 -11.85
N THR A 22 1.59 -9.67 -10.92
CA THR A 22 0.58 -9.15 -10.01
C THR A 22 0.95 -9.42 -8.55
N TYR A 23 0.33 -8.68 -7.63
CA TYR A 23 0.56 -8.79 -6.20
C TYR A 23 -0.76 -8.85 -5.46
N THR A 24 -0.88 -9.75 -4.50
CA THR A 24 -2.01 -9.75 -3.59
C THR A 24 -1.72 -8.83 -2.42
N VAL A 25 -2.62 -7.87 -2.19
CA VAL A 25 -2.46 -6.87 -1.15
C VAL A 25 -3.67 -6.79 -0.23
N LYS A 26 -3.45 -6.45 1.02
CA LYS A 26 -4.49 -6.17 2.02
C LYS A 26 -4.39 -4.74 2.55
N ALA A 27 -5.51 -4.26 3.09
CA ALA A 27 -5.51 -3.00 3.83
C ALA A 27 -4.72 -3.17 5.14
N LEU A 28 -4.04 -2.10 5.56
CA LEU A 28 -3.41 -2.06 6.87
C LEU A 28 -4.49 -1.90 7.94
N ASN A 29 -4.24 -2.47 9.13
CA ASN A 29 -5.03 -2.13 10.30
C ASN A 29 -4.60 -0.76 10.86
N SER A 30 -5.37 -0.21 11.80
CA SER A 30 -5.12 1.14 12.33
C SER A 30 -3.74 1.28 12.95
N LEU A 31 -3.24 0.27 13.69
CA LEU A 31 -1.91 0.32 14.31
C LEU A 31 -0.78 0.36 13.27
N GLN A 32 -0.87 -0.48 12.23
CA GLN A 32 0.09 -0.50 11.13
C GLN A 32 0.08 0.82 10.36
N LEU A 33 -1.12 1.38 10.13
CA LEU A 33 -1.26 2.67 9.46
C LEU A 33 -0.67 3.80 10.31
N THR A 34 -0.88 3.79 11.64
CA THR A 34 -0.24 4.74 12.55
C THR A 34 1.28 4.67 12.48
N GLU A 35 1.87 3.48 12.40
CA GLU A 35 3.33 3.32 12.24
C GLU A 35 3.82 3.93 10.93
N VAL A 36 3.09 3.71 9.82
CA VAL A 36 3.40 4.37 8.53
C VAL A 36 3.35 5.89 8.66
N TYR A 37 2.35 6.45 9.35
CA TYR A 37 2.26 7.88 9.59
C TYR A 37 3.41 8.43 10.44
N ALA A 38 3.76 7.74 11.53
CA ALA A 38 4.78 8.20 12.47
C ALA A 38 6.19 8.15 11.88
N ASP A 39 6.52 7.07 11.17
CA ASP A 39 7.90 6.77 10.76
C ASP A 39 8.16 7.04 9.27
N GLY A 40 7.10 7.02 8.47
CA GLY A 40 7.17 6.86 7.03
C GLY A 40 6.52 7.96 6.22
N ALA A 41 5.68 8.79 6.85
CA ALA A 41 4.93 9.83 6.19
C ALA A 41 5.53 11.21 6.45
N LYS A 42 5.36 12.10 5.48
CA LYS A 42 5.65 13.52 5.59
C LYS A 42 4.51 14.31 4.98
N MET A 43 4.21 15.47 5.58
CA MET A 43 3.32 16.42 4.94
C MET A 43 4.05 17.04 3.75
N VAL A 44 3.40 17.03 2.59
CA VAL A 44 3.84 17.70 1.37
C VAL A 44 2.72 18.62 0.90
N GLU A 45 3.04 19.55 -0.01
CA GLU A 45 2.02 20.38 -0.62
C GLU A 45 0.96 19.49 -1.31
N GLY A 46 -0.31 19.62 -0.89
CA GLY A 46 -1.41 18.81 -1.41
C GLY A 46 -1.65 17.46 -0.72
N GLY A 47 -0.94 17.11 0.36
CA GLY A 47 -1.32 15.96 1.20
C GLY A 47 -0.17 15.23 1.88
N VAL A 48 -0.33 13.92 2.00
CA VAL A 48 0.65 13.05 2.68
C VAL A 48 1.53 12.37 1.63
N GLY A 49 2.84 12.59 1.72
CA GLY A 49 3.86 11.89 0.95
C GLY A 49 4.51 10.79 1.79
N LEU A 50 4.88 9.67 1.16
CA LEU A 50 5.65 8.62 1.82
C LEU A 50 7.14 8.74 1.49
N ASN A 51 7.98 8.59 2.51
CA ASN A 51 9.41 8.37 2.33
C ASN A 51 9.67 6.87 2.06
N PHE A 52 10.94 6.50 1.84
CA PHE A 52 11.31 5.11 1.59
C PHE A 52 10.91 4.17 2.74
N LYS A 53 11.11 4.58 4.00
CA LYS A 53 10.71 3.79 5.17
C LYS A 53 9.19 3.55 5.19
N GLY A 54 8.39 4.57 4.88
CA GLY A 54 6.94 4.47 4.76
C GLY A 54 6.50 3.49 3.68
N ILE A 55 7.13 3.55 2.49
CA ILE A 55 6.90 2.57 1.43
C ILE A 55 7.23 1.15 1.93
N MET A 56 8.38 0.94 2.56
CA MET A 56 8.77 -0.38 3.06
C MET A 56 7.83 -0.91 4.14
N LEU A 57 7.33 -0.05 5.03
CA LEU A 57 6.32 -0.42 6.03
C LEU A 57 5.00 -0.84 5.38
N CYS A 58 4.54 -0.09 4.37
CA CYS A 58 3.37 -0.48 3.59
C CYS A 58 3.55 -1.84 2.94
N LEU A 59 4.70 -2.12 2.32
CA LEU A 59 4.96 -3.41 1.69
C LEU A 59 5.03 -4.55 2.71
N LYS A 60 5.74 -4.34 3.83
CA LYS A 60 5.88 -5.30 4.93
C LYS A 60 4.52 -5.75 5.48
N TYR A 61 3.58 -4.83 5.61
CA TYR A 61 2.28 -5.10 6.23
C TYR A 61 1.18 -5.43 5.22
N GLY A 62 1.24 -4.84 4.03
CA GLY A 62 0.18 -4.90 3.04
C GLY A 62 0.34 -5.99 2.00
N LEU A 63 1.53 -6.53 1.75
CA LEU A 63 1.71 -7.65 0.82
C LEU A 63 1.38 -9.00 1.45
N ILE A 64 0.82 -9.90 0.65
CA ILE A 64 0.54 -11.29 1.02
C ILE A 64 1.44 -12.19 0.18
N ASP A 65 2.09 -13.16 0.83
CA ASP A 65 2.90 -14.22 0.23
C ASP A 65 3.94 -13.75 -0.80
N THR A 66 4.40 -12.51 -0.68
CA THR A 66 5.37 -11.90 -1.60
C THR A 66 6.65 -11.54 -0.86
N ASP A 67 7.77 -12.05 -1.34
CA ASP A 67 9.10 -11.65 -0.91
C ASP A 67 9.46 -10.26 -1.49
N ILE A 68 9.55 -9.26 -0.62
CA ILE A 68 9.81 -7.86 -0.98
C ILE A 68 11.15 -7.70 -1.72
N SER A 69 12.14 -8.53 -1.40
CA SER A 69 13.47 -8.46 -2.04
C SER A 69 13.44 -8.77 -3.54
N LYS A 70 12.36 -9.42 -4.02
CA LYS A 70 12.16 -9.79 -5.43
C LYS A 70 11.28 -8.80 -6.20
N ILE A 71 10.91 -7.69 -5.57
CA ILE A 71 10.09 -6.64 -6.17
C ILE A 71 11.02 -5.61 -6.81
N SER A 72 10.69 -5.10 -8.00
CA SER A 72 11.47 -4.02 -8.60
C SER A 72 11.24 -2.72 -7.83
N SER A 73 12.24 -1.84 -7.75
CA SER A 73 12.11 -0.55 -7.05
C SER A 73 10.98 0.32 -7.61
N LEU A 74 10.66 0.18 -8.90
CA LEU A 74 9.51 0.85 -9.53
C LEU A 74 8.19 0.37 -8.91
N HIS A 75 8.01 -0.95 -8.78
CA HIS A 75 6.79 -1.50 -8.20
C HIS A 75 6.66 -1.18 -6.71
N HIS A 76 7.76 -1.00 -5.98
CA HIS A 76 7.72 -0.62 -4.55
C HIS A 76 6.93 0.68 -4.34
N ALA A 77 7.21 1.71 -5.15
CA ALA A 77 6.53 2.99 -5.03
C ALA A 77 5.04 2.89 -5.35
N GLU A 78 4.69 2.17 -6.43
CA GLU A 78 3.30 1.98 -6.84
C GLU A 78 2.50 1.16 -5.81
N LEU A 79 3.07 0.04 -5.35
CA LEU A 79 2.48 -0.81 -4.32
C LEU A 79 2.32 -0.06 -3.00
N GLY A 80 3.37 0.63 -2.55
CA GLY A 80 3.34 1.40 -1.29
C GLY A 80 2.23 2.46 -1.31
N LYS A 81 2.11 3.20 -2.41
CA LYS A 81 1.04 4.18 -2.62
C LYS A 81 -0.34 3.51 -2.59
N PHE A 82 -0.52 2.42 -3.34
CA PHE A 82 -1.80 1.70 -3.42
C PHE A 82 -2.26 1.19 -2.04
N ILE A 83 -1.34 0.54 -1.33
CA ILE A 83 -1.57 -0.02 0.01
C ILE A 83 -1.94 1.08 1.01
N PHE A 84 -1.22 2.21 0.99
CA PHE A 84 -1.49 3.34 1.88
C PHE A 84 -2.87 3.95 1.60
N SER A 85 -3.20 4.24 0.34
CA SER A 85 -4.51 4.80 -0.02
C SER A 85 -5.65 3.90 0.42
N LYS A 86 -5.52 2.58 0.24
CA LYS A 86 -6.51 1.61 0.70
C LYS A 86 -6.67 1.63 2.22
N ALA A 87 -5.57 1.73 2.97
CA ALA A 87 -5.60 1.81 4.42
C ALA A 87 -6.25 3.11 4.92
N SER A 88 -5.90 4.26 4.32
CA SER A 88 -6.48 5.56 4.66
C SER A 88 -7.99 5.60 4.43
N LEU A 89 -8.46 5.10 3.29
CA LEU A 89 -9.90 5.02 3.00
C LEU A 89 -10.66 4.18 4.04
N LEU A 90 -10.12 3.01 4.39
CA LEU A 90 -10.73 2.15 5.40
C LEU A 90 -10.80 2.83 6.78
N GLU A 91 -9.76 3.58 7.14
CA GLU A 91 -9.72 4.31 8.41
C GLU A 91 -10.70 5.50 8.44
N GLU A 92 -10.87 6.19 7.31
CA GLU A 92 -11.92 7.21 7.16
C GLU A 92 -13.32 6.62 7.26
N GLU A 93 -13.58 5.48 6.60
CA GLU A 93 -14.86 4.77 6.71
C GLU A 93 -15.18 4.35 8.16
N ARG A 94 -14.17 3.92 8.93
CA ARG A 94 -14.34 3.58 10.36
C ARG A 94 -14.70 4.78 11.22
N LYS A 95 -14.10 5.95 10.96
CA LYS A 95 -14.38 7.18 11.73
C LYS A 95 -15.78 7.75 11.47
N ASN A 96 -16.35 7.44 10.32
CA ASN A 96 -17.66 7.93 9.87
C ASN A 96 -18.81 6.94 10.13
N SER A 97 -18.54 5.79 10.76
CA SER A 97 -19.52 4.76 11.15
C SER A 97 -19.88 4.86 12.62
#